data_AF-A0A7V0L3J5-F1
#
_entry.id   AF-A0A7V0L3J5-F1
#
_cell.length_a   1.000
_cell.length_b   1.000
_cell.length_c   1.000
_cell.angle_alpha   90.00
_cell.angle_beta   90.00
_cell.angle_gamma   90.00
#
_symmetry.space_group_name_H-M   'P 1'
#
loop_
_entity.id
_entity.type
_entity.pdbx_description
1 polymer ?
#
loop_
_entity_poly.entity_id
_entity_poly.type
_entity_poly.pdbx_seq_one_letter_code
_entity_poly.pdbx_strand_id
1 'polypeptide(L)' 'MKKEPPGQMSLFSSGEDRLLKLRGREDFEEWEDRYLAPYAAKSAEKNATRFYIEDEHPYRTNFQRDRDRIIHSRSFRRLK' A
#
# COMPACT_ATOMS: atom_id res chain seq x y z
N MET A 1 14.47 -32.88 2.13
CA MET A 1 14.82 -31.45 2.00
C MET A 1 13.73 -30.60 2.63
N LYS A 2 13.91 -30.18 3.88
CA LYS A 2 13.09 -29.14 4.51
C LYS A 2 13.76 -27.81 4.17
N LYS A 3 13.13 -26.96 3.37
CA LYS A 3 13.60 -25.60 3.13
C LYS A 3 13.08 -24.75 4.29
N GLU A 4 13.97 -24.34 5.19
CA GLU A 4 13.64 -23.38 6.23
C GLU A 4 13.45 -21.99 5.61
N PRO A 5 12.51 -21.17 6.12
CA PRO A 5 12.28 -19.83 5.62
C PRO A 5 13.43 -18.88 6.04
N PRO A 6 13.84 -17.93 5.19
CA PRO A 6 14.95 -17.04 5.48
C PRO A 6 14.58 -16.02 6.57
N GLY A 7 15.38 -16.01 7.64
CA GLY A 7 15.82 -14.81 8.33
C GLY A 7 14.75 -13.95 8.98
N GLN A 8 14.39 -14.28 10.23
CA GLN A 8 13.95 -13.28 11.20
C GLN A 8 15.07 -12.24 11.38
N MET A 9 14.98 -11.10 10.69
CA MET A 9 15.85 -9.97 10.96
C MET A 9 15.35 -9.21 12.19
N SER A 10 16.02 -9.49 13.30
CA SER A 10 16.28 -8.60 14.45
C SER A 10 15.51 -7.26 14.46
N LEU A 11 14.29 -7.28 15.00
CA LEU A 11 13.75 -6.11 15.70
C LEU A 11 14.56 -5.97 16.98
N PHE A 12 15.63 -5.17 17.00
CA PHE A 12 16.20 -4.44 18.13
C PHE A 12 17.65 -4.09 17.77
N SER A 13 17.83 -2.94 17.12
CA SER A 13 19.05 -2.13 17.25
C SER A 13 18.72 -0.67 16.96
N SER A 14 19.19 0.17 17.89
CA SER A 14 19.39 1.63 17.80
C SER A 14 18.16 2.47 17.45
N GLY A 15 17.54 3.01 18.50
CA GLY A 15 16.76 4.24 18.37
C GLY A 15 17.69 5.38 17.96
N GLU A 16 17.37 6.01 16.83
CA GLU A 16 17.58 7.43 16.53
C GLU A 16 17.01 7.88 15.17
N ASP A 17 16.31 7.02 14.40
CA ASP A 17 15.63 7.43 13.16
C ASP A 17 14.09 7.51 13.28
N ARG A 18 13.57 8.02 14.40
CA ARG A 18 12.15 8.39 14.55
C ARG A 18 11.85 9.80 14.02
N LEU A 19 12.55 10.24 12.98
CA LEU A 19 12.30 11.53 12.32
C LEU A 19 11.43 11.30 11.10
N LEU A 20 10.11 11.51 11.26
CA LEU A 20 9.09 11.78 10.23
C LEU A 20 9.51 11.44 8.79
N LYS A 21 9.76 10.16 8.49
CA LYS A 21 9.83 9.72 7.10
C LYS A 21 8.38 9.75 6.61
N LEU A 22 8.00 10.83 5.92
CA LEU A 22 6.78 10.88 5.15
C LEU A 22 6.81 9.67 4.23
N ARG A 23 6.03 8.63 4.58
CA ARG A 23 5.96 7.43 3.76
C ARG A 23 5.38 7.82 2.41
N GLY A 24 6.17 7.62 1.37
CA GLY A 24 5.72 7.77 0.00
C GLY A 24 4.74 6.68 -0.36
N ARG A 25 4.11 6.82 -1.52
CA ARG A 25 3.28 5.75 -2.09
C ARG A 25 4.11 4.46 -2.26
N GLU A 26 5.35 4.61 -2.72
CA GLU A 26 6.29 3.53 -3.00
C GLU A 26 6.60 2.72 -1.74
N ASP A 27 6.76 3.38 -0.58
CA ASP A 27 6.97 2.68 0.70
C ASP A 27 5.77 1.77 1.07
N PHE A 28 4.54 2.15 0.69
CA PHE A 28 3.35 1.31 0.88
C PHE A 28 3.30 0.15 -0.11
N GLU A 29 3.65 0.39 -1.37
CA GLU A 29 3.68 -0.66 -2.40
C GLU A 29 4.75 -1.71 -2.11
N GLU A 30 5.93 -1.31 -1.63
CA GLU A 30 6.99 -2.23 -1.16
C GLU A 30 6.55 -3.05 0.06
N TRP A 31 5.83 -2.42 0.99
CA TRP A 31 5.26 -3.13 2.12
C TRP A 31 4.21 -4.15 1.66
N GLU A 32 3.34 -3.78 0.72
CA GLU A 32 2.37 -4.71 0.14
C GLU A 32 3.05 -5.92 -0.52
N ASP A 33 4.13 -5.68 -1.27
CA ASP A 33 4.88 -6.75 -1.94
C ASP A 33 5.52 -7.74 -0.97
N ARG A 34 6.05 -7.23 0.16
CA ARG A 34 6.75 -8.04 1.16
C ARG A 34 5.81 -8.81 2.09
N TYR A 35 4.68 -8.22 2.46
CA TYR A 35 3.85 -8.72 3.56
C TYR A 35 2.52 -9.32 3.12
N LEU A 36 1.99 -8.97 1.95
CA LEU A 36 0.76 -9.59 1.47
C LEU A 36 1.00 -11.01 0.95
N ALA A 37 -0.05 -11.83 0.98
CA ALA A 37 0.00 -13.17 0.42
C ALA A 37 0.29 -13.13 -1.10
N PRO A 38 0.91 -14.17 -1.68
CA PRO A 38 1.26 -14.19 -3.11
C PRO A 38 0.09 -13.99 -4.08
N TYR A 39 -1.12 -14.33 -3.65
CA TYR A 39 -2.37 -14.20 -4.42
C TYR A 39 -3.17 -12.93 -4.06
N ALA A 40 -2.67 -12.09 -3.15
CA ALA A 40 -3.34 -10.85 -2.79
C ALA A 40 -3.26 -9.84 -3.93
N ALA A 41 -4.32 -9.04 -4.11
CA ALA A 41 -4.31 -7.94 -5.05
C ALA A 41 -3.43 -6.80 -4.53
N LYS A 42 -2.38 -6.44 -5.28
CA LYS A 42 -1.45 -5.35 -4.95
C LYS A 42 -1.89 -4.03 -5.61
N SER A 43 -1.63 -2.90 -4.96
CA SER A 43 -2.00 -1.56 -5.42
C SER A 43 -1.23 -1.12 -6.67
N ALA A 44 0.04 -1.51 -6.78
CA ALA A 44 0.94 -1.11 -7.87
C ALA A 44 0.43 -1.57 -9.24
N GLU A 45 -0.23 -2.74 -9.31
CA GLU A 45 -0.70 -3.32 -10.57
C GLU A 45 -2.04 -2.72 -11.07
N LYS A 46 -2.70 -1.88 -10.26
CA LYS A 46 -4.10 -1.50 -10.51
C LYS A 46 -4.29 -0.37 -11.50
N ASN A 47 -3.28 0.47 -11.72
CA ASN A 47 -3.40 1.55 -12.70
C ASN A 47 -3.71 1.00 -14.10
N ALA A 48 -3.09 -0.14 -14.46
CA ALA A 48 -3.35 -0.84 -15.73
C ALA A 48 -4.79 -1.38 -15.89
N THR A 49 -5.56 -1.49 -14.80
CA THR A 49 -6.96 -1.95 -14.86
C THR A 49 -7.96 -0.79 -14.96
N ARG A 50 -7.52 0.47 -14.79
CA ARG A 50 -8.41 1.62 -14.88
C ARG A 50 -8.78 1.89 -16.34
N PHE A 51 -10.03 2.27 -16.58
CA PHE A 51 -10.49 2.67 -17.91
C PHE A 51 -9.81 3.96 -18.39
N TYR A 52 -9.53 4.87 -17.46
CA TYR A 52 -8.77 6.09 -17.70
C TYR A 52 -7.46 6.03 -16.91
N ILE A 53 -6.35 6.13 -17.63
CA ILE A 53 -5.01 6.19 -17.04
C ILE A 53 -4.86 7.55 -16.36
N GLU A 54 -4.48 7.54 -15.09
CA GLU A 54 -4.21 8.74 -14.31
C GLU A 54 -2.77 8.69 -13.81
N ASP A 55 -2.16 9.86 -13.61
CA ASP A 55 -0.84 9.98 -13.00
C ASP A 55 -0.87 9.46 -11.55
N GLU A 56 0.24 8.86 -11.15
CA GLU A 56 0.41 8.29 -9.82
C GLU A 56 0.52 9.38 -8.76
N HIS A 57 -0.11 9.18 -7.62
CA HIS A 57 -0.10 10.17 -6.54
C HIS A 57 1.14 9.96 -5.67
N PRO A 58 1.88 11.01 -5.28
CA PRO A 58 3.16 10.88 -4.55
C PRO A 58 3.10 10.21 -3.17
N TYR A 59 1.91 9.96 -2.63
CA TYR A 59 1.72 9.52 -1.24
C TYR A 59 0.60 8.50 -1.07
N ARG A 60 -0.38 8.48 -1.99
CA ARG A 60 -1.56 7.61 -1.87
C ARG A 60 -1.47 6.50 -2.90
N THR A 61 -1.65 5.27 -2.44
CA THR A 61 -1.80 4.12 -3.34
C THR A 61 -3.11 4.20 -4.14
N ASN A 62 -3.19 3.44 -5.23
CA ASN A 62 -4.40 3.36 -6.05
C ASN A 62 -5.66 3.03 -5.22
N PHE A 63 -5.55 2.05 -4.32
CA PHE A 63 -6.68 1.66 -3.47
C PHE A 63 -7.03 2.71 -2.41
N GLN A 64 -6.04 3.40 -1.84
CA GLN A 64 -6.30 4.50 -0.91
C GLN A 64 -7.07 5.64 -1.60
N ARG A 65 -6.71 5.97 -2.86
CA ARG A 65 -7.44 6.96 -3.67
C ARG A 65 -8.87 6.52 -3.94
N ASP A 66 -9.09 5.26 -4.29
CA ASP A 66 -10.44 4.74 -4.58
C ASP A 66 -11.33 4.75 -3.33
N ARG A 67 -10.77 4.37 -2.17
CA ARG A 67 -11.45 4.46 -0.89
C ARG A 67 -11.91 5.89 -0.61
N ASP A 68 -11.02 6.87 -0.80
CA ASP A 68 -11.36 8.28 -0.57
C ASP A 68 -12.46 8.73 -1.55
N ARG A 69 -12.41 8.34 -2.84
CA ARG A 69 -13.48 8.64 -3.81
C ARG A 69 -14.83 8.07 -3.39
N ILE A 70 -14.86 6.82 -2.93
CA ILE A 70 -16.08 6.13 -2.51
C ILE A 70 -16.68 6.84 -1.28
N ILE A 71 -15.88 7.09 -0.24
CA ILE A 71 -16.34 7.70 1.02
C ILE A 71 -16.91 9.11 0.79
N HIS A 72 -16.31 9.90 -0.09
CA HIS A 72 -16.77 11.27 -0.38
C HIS A 72 -17.88 11.34 -1.46
N SER A 73 -18.26 10.21 -2.06
CA SER A 73 -19.30 10.16 -3.08
C SER A 73 -20.67 10.60 -2.54
N ARG A 74 -21.51 11.17 -3.41
CA ARG A 74 -22.89 11.57 -3.06
C ARG A 74 -23.73 10.35 -2.65
N SER A 75 -23.56 9.22 -3.35
CA SER A 75 -24.27 7.98 -3.09
C SER A 75 -23.97 7.44 -1.69
N PHE A 76 -22.70 7.38 -1.30
CA PHE A 76 -22.31 6.88 0.02
C PHE A 76 -22.80 7.78 1.16
N ARG A 77 -22.76 9.11 0.98
CA ARG A 77 -23.29 10.07 1.97
C ARG A 77 -24.79 9.94 2.23
N ARG A 78 -25.55 9.36 1.29
CA ARG A 78 -27.01 9.15 1.42
C ARG A 78 -27.39 7.87 2.19
N LEU A 79 -26.41 7.03 2.54
CA LEU A 79 -26.64 5.76 3.26
C LEU A 79 -26.74 5.90 4.78
N LYS A 80 -26.65 7.13 5.31
CA LYS A 80 -26.77 7.41 6.75
C LYS A 80 -28.22 7.59 7.19
#